data_AF-A0AB34P466-F1
#
_entry.id   AF-A0AB34P466-F1
#
_cell.length_a   1.000
_cell.length_b   1.000
_cell.length_c   1.000
_cell.angle_alpha   90.00
_cell.angle_beta   90.00
_cell.angle_gamma   90.00
#
_symmetry.space_group_name_H-M   'P 1'
#
loop_
_entity.id
_entity.type
_entity.pdbx_description
1 polymer ?
#
loop_
_entity_poly.entity_id
_entity_poly.type
_entity_poly.pdbx_seq_one_letter_code
_entity_poly.pdbx_strand_id
1 'polypeptide(L)'
;MLVLMMALAVSGCTAEHARYALRDDSGVQAAFQRVASGPQWPAQLAVHLLSARIGLDAWFLPWNGGSDGSQHLASTTDVTAPGWQAPDPDGGPRPLGDISYLGTDADYRVLSEVPRLGSAAPAHVLLQDLREALWYRTGPAQRQAVATQFFDLVGCATQ
;
A
#
# COMPACT_ATOMS: atom_id res chain seq x y z
N MET A 1 -7.47 -31.77 2.50
CA MET A 1 -7.54 -31.12 1.17
C MET A 1 -6.36 -30.18 1.06
N LEU A 2 -5.36 -30.55 0.26
CA LEU A 2 -4.19 -29.73 -0.02
C LEU A 2 -4.56 -28.82 -1.20
N VAL A 3 -4.85 -27.54 -0.94
CA VAL A 3 -5.10 -26.57 -2.02
C VAL A 3 -3.73 -26.21 -2.59
N LEU A 4 -3.40 -26.80 -3.73
CA LEU A 4 -2.23 -26.45 -4.53
C LEU A 4 -2.53 -25.06 -5.13
N MET A 5 -2.10 -23.99 -4.47
CA MET A 5 -2.11 -22.66 -5.08
C MET A 5 -1.09 -22.66 -6.21
N MET A 6 -1.59 -22.65 -7.45
CA MET A 6 -0.78 -22.34 -8.62
C MET A 6 -0.21 -20.94 -8.43
N ALA A 7 1.08 -20.85 -8.15
CA ALA A 7 1.85 -19.63 -8.37
C ALA A 7 1.95 -19.42 -9.88
N LEU A 8 0.90 -18.82 -10.47
CA LEU A 8 1.01 -18.21 -11.78
C LEU A 8 2.14 -17.20 -11.67
N ALA A 9 3.21 -17.40 -12.45
CA ALA A 9 4.26 -16.42 -12.57
C ALA A 9 3.60 -15.09 -12.97
N VAL A 10 3.54 -14.16 -12.02
CA VAL A 10 2.93 -12.83 -12.19
C VAL A 10 3.86 -11.92 -13.00
N SER A 11 4.55 -12.49 -13.99
CA SER A 11 5.46 -11.80 -14.89
C SER A 11 4.63 -10.94 -15.84
N GLY A 12 4.30 -9.72 -15.42
CA GLY A 12 3.55 -8.76 -16.23
C GLY A 12 2.50 -7.94 -15.48
N CYS A 13 2.36 -8.13 -14.17
CA CYS A 13 1.42 -7.31 -13.42
C CYS A 13 1.96 -5.90 -13.21
N THR A 14 1.20 -4.92 -13.71
CA THR A 14 1.47 -3.53 -13.37
C THR A 14 0.89 -3.20 -12.00
N ALA A 15 1.55 -2.27 -11.30
CA ALA A 15 1.23 -1.94 -9.91
C ALA A 15 -0.26 -1.64 -9.70
N GLU A 16 -0.90 -0.86 -10.59
CA GLU A 16 -2.32 -0.50 -10.49
C GLU A 16 -3.31 -1.68 -10.56
N HIS A 17 -2.88 -2.85 -11.03
CA HIS A 17 -3.72 -4.04 -11.12
C HIS A 17 -3.39 -5.05 -10.02
N ALA A 18 -2.35 -4.81 -9.24
CA ALA A 18 -1.85 -5.73 -8.23
C ALA A 18 -2.78 -5.81 -7.01
N ARG A 19 -3.00 -7.04 -6.54
CA ARG A 19 -3.73 -7.38 -5.32
C ARG A 19 -2.78 -8.06 -4.36
N TYR A 20 -2.74 -7.59 -3.12
CA TYR A 20 -1.89 -8.14 -2.08
C TYR A 20 -2.70 -8.62 -0.88
N ALA A 21 -2.15 -9.60 -0.18
CA ALA A 21 -2.67 -10.07 1.10
C ALA A 21 -1.53 -10.19 2.12
N LEU A 22 -1.81 -9.89 3.39
CA LEU A 22 -0.83 -10.07 4.46
C LEU A 22 -0.52 -11.56 4.64
N ARG A 23 0.77 -11.92 4.67
CA ARG A 23 1.27 -13.31 4.63
C ARG A 23 0.61 -14.28 5.60
N ASP A 24 0.34 -13.83 6.83
CA ASP A 24 -0.25 -14.65 7.89
C ASP A 24 -1.71 -14.27 8.21
N ASP A 25 -2.31 -13.37 7.43
CA ASP A 25 -3.68 -12.91 7.60
C ASP A 25 -4.25 -12.39 6.27
N SER A 26 -4.72 -13.31 5.43
CA SER A 26 -5.22 -12.98 4.10
C SER A 26 -6.50 -12.10 4.11
N GLY A 27 -7.08 -11.87 5.29
CA GLY A 27 -8.18 -10.92 5.50
C GLY A 27 -7.74 -9.47 5.51
N VAL A 28 -6.43 -9.18 5.63
CA VAL A 28 -5.85 -7.84 5.50
C VAL A 28 -5.23 -7.73 4.12
N GLN A 29 -5.78 -6.85 3.30
CA GLN A 29 -5.43 -6.74 1.89
C GLN A 29 -4.90 -5.36 1.56
N ALA A 30 -4.08 -5.30 0.53
CA ALA A 30 -3.62 -4.05 -0.06
C ALA A 30 -3.87 -4.06 -1.57
N ALA A 31 -4.14 -2.90 -2.16
CA ALA A 31 -4.21 -2.72 -3.60
C ALA A 31 -3.73 -1.31 -3.97
N PHE A 32 -3.18 -1.18 -5.17
CA PHE A 32 -2.95 0.15 -5.73
C PHE A 32 -4.17 0.60 -6.52
N GLN A 33 -4.51 1.88 -6.39
CA GLN A 33 -5.61 2.53 -7.09
C GLN A 33 -5.05 3.69 -7.89
N ARG A 34 -5.42 3.79 -9.17
CA ARG A 34 -5.09 4.97 -9.98
C ARG A 34 -5.77 6.19 -9.40
N VAL A 35 -5.02 7.27 -9.19
CA VAL A 35 -5.54 8.55 -8.72
C VAL A 35 -4.99 9.68 -9.58
N ALA A 36 -5.81 10.72 -9.77
CA ALA A 36 -5.30 11.96 -10.35
C ALA A 36 -4.23 12.52 -9.41
N SER A 37 -3.02 12.75 -9.94
CA SER A 37 -1.92 13.24 -9.14
C SER A 37 -1.16 14.33 -9.88
N GLY A 38 -0.56 15.25 -9.12
CA GLY A 38 0.22 16.37 -9.64
C GLY A 38 1.73 16.12 -9.54
N PRO A 39 2.56 17.11 -9.89
CA PRO A 39 4.02 17.04 -9.77
C PRO A 39 4.52 16.66 -8.37
N GLN A 40 3.75 16.99 -7.33
CA GLN A 40 4.05 16.66 -5.93
C GLN A 40 3.79 15.18 -5.58
N TRP A 41 2.99 14.47 -6.38
CA TRP A 41 2.63 13.06 -6.17
C TRP A 41 2.87 12.26 -7.46
N PRO A 42 4.13 12.06 -7.89
CA PRO A 42 4.42 11.57 -9.24
C PRO A 42 4.06 10.09 -9.47
N ALA A 43 3.71 9.33 -8.42
CA ALA A 43 3.36 7.92 -8.53
C ALA A 43 2.06 7.67 -9.32
N GLN A 44 1.10 8.62 -9.32
CA GLN A 44 -0.25 8.45 -9.89
C GLN A 44 -1.02 7.24 -9.33
N LEU A 45 -0.64 6.79 -8.14
CA LEU A 45 -1.22 5.68 -7.42
C LEU A 45 -1.50 6.08 -5.97
N ALA A 46 -2.57 5.52 -5.40
CA ALA A 46 -2.81 5.45 -3.97
C ALA A 46 -2.76 3.97 -3.54
N VAL A 47 -2.38 3.71 -2.30
CA VAL A 47 -2.50 2.39 -1.67
C VAL A 47 -3.76 2.36 -0.83
N HIS A 48 -4.62 1.38 -1.09
CA HIS A 48 -5.77 1.06 -0.26
C HIS A 48 -5.42 -0.11 0.64
N LEU A 49 -5.55 0.05 1.95
CA LEU A 49 -5.53 -1.05 2.91
C LEU A 49 -6.94 -1.33 3.39
N LEU A 50 -7.37 -2.58 3.29
CA LEU A 50 -8.72 -2.98 3.65
C LEU A 50 -8.76 -4.28 4.44
N SER A 51 -9.64 -4.33 5.43
CA SER A 51 -10.02 -5.56 6.12
C SER A 51 -11.36 -5.38 6.83
N ALA A 52 -12.40 -6.05 6.32
CA ALA A 52 -13.72 -6.02 6.95
C ALA A 52 -13.73 -6.62 8.36
N ARG A 53 -12.86 -7.61 8.62
CA ARG A 53 -12.77 -8.31 9.91
C ARG A 53 -12.35 -7.39 11.05
N ILE A 54 -11.44 -6.47 10.78
CA ILE A 54 -10.90 -5.52 11.75
C ILE A 54 -11.33 -4.08 11.47
N GLY A 55 -12.31 -3.86 10.58
CA GLY A 55 -12.78 -2.52 10.22
C GLY A 55 -11.68 -1.59 9.68
N LEU A 56 -10.65 -2.14 9.03
CA LEU A 56 -9.60 -1.35 8.40
C LEU A 56 -10.07 -0.89 7.02
N ASP A 57 -10.02 0.41 6.80
CA ASP A 57 -10.21 1.06 5.50
C ASP A 57 -9.37 2.34 5.51
N ALA A 58 -8.19 2.27 4.89
CA ALA A 58 -7.19 3.34 4.97
C ALA A 58 -6.51 3.57 3.62
N TRP A 59 -6.27 4.85 3.31
CA TRP A 59 -5.70 5.30 2.06
C TRP A 59 -4.35 5.97 2.29
N PHE A 60 -3.41 5.73 1.39
CA PHE A 60 -2.09 6.33 1.43
C PHE A 60 -1.59 6.70 0.04
N LEU A 61 -0.69 7.68 -0.03
CA LEU A 61 -0.01 8.13 -1.24
C LEU A 61 1.48 7.75 -1.16
N PRO A 62 2.01 6.96 -2.11
CA PRO A 62 3.43 6.62 -2.12
C PRO A 62 4.31 7.81 -2.48
N TRP A 63 5.44 7.93 -1.81
CA TRP A 63 6.50 8.88 -2.15
C TRP A 63 7.88 8.34 -1.79
N ASN A 64 8.90 8.84 -2.49
CA ASN A 64 10.30 8.54 -2.21
C ASN A 64 10.91 9.71 -1.43
N GLY A 65 11.64 9.39 -0.36
CA GLY A 65 12.56 10.29 0.31
C GLY A 65 13.60 10.83 -0.65
N GLY A 66 14.19 11.99 -0.30
CA GLY A 66 15.14 12.70 -1.16
C GLY A 66 16.44 11.91 -1.38
N SER A 67 17.50 12.31 -0.68
CA SER A 67 18.83 11.73 -0.89
C SER A 67 19.12 10.47 -0.06
N ASP A 68 18.26 10.12 0.90
CA ASP A 68 18.45 8.96 1.78
C ASP A 68 17.91 7.64 1.19
N GLY A 69 17.21 7.72 0.05
CA GLY A 69 16.62 6.56 -0.63
C GLY A 69 15.49 5.90 0.16
N SER A 70 14.98 6.55 1.20
CA SER A 70 13.86 6.04 1.99
C SER A 70 12.57 6.06 1.17
N GLN A 71 11.62 5.19 1.49
CA GLN A 71 10.34 5.08 0.80
C GLN A 71 9.24 5.09 1.82
N HIS A 72 8.16 5.79 1.52
CA HIS A 72 7.11 6.06 2.49
C HIS A 72 5.73 6.05 1.83
N LEU A 73 4.72 5.82 2.65
CA LEU A 73 3.32 6.00 2.33
C LEU A 73 2.74 7.07 3.24
N ALA A 74 2.23 8.15 2.66
CA ALA A 74 1.63 9.24 3.42
C ALA A 74 0.10 9.08 3.45
N SER A 75 -0.49 8.97 4.63
CA SER A 75 -1.95 8.74 4.74
C SER A 75 -2.76 9.89 4.13
N THR A 76 -3.95 9.57 3.64
CA THR A 76 -4.88 10.53 3.05
C THR A 76 -6.33 10.11 3.32
N THR A 77 -7.28 10.95 2.94
CA THR A 77 -8.71 10.62 2.95
C THR A 77 -9.06 9.70 1.79
N ASP A 78 -10.31 9.21 1.77
CA ASP A 78 -10.83 8.38 0.69
C ASP A 78 -10.64 9.04 -0.69
N VAL A 79 -9.79 8.43 -1.50
CA VAL A 79 -9.41 8.93 -2.84
C VAL A 79 -10.51 8.73 -3.87
N THR A 80 -11.53 7.94 -3.54
CA THR A 80 -12.71 7.71 -4.39
C THR A 80 -13.84 8.70 -4.11
N ALA A 81 -13.71 9.50 -3.04
CA ALA A 81 -14.69 10.51 -2.69
C ALA A 81 -14.86 11.55 -3.82
N PRO A 82 -16.11 11.94 -4.15
CA PRO A 82 -16.34 12.96 -5.17
C PRO A 82 -15.61 14.27 -4.85
N GLY A 83 -14.86 14.78 -5.83
CA GLY A 83 -14.09 16.01 -5.68
C GLY A 83 -12.81 15.88 -4.86
N TRP A 84 -12.38 14.66 -4.53
CA TRP A 84 -11.09 14.43 -3.89
C TRP A 84 -9.95 15.05 -4.72
N GLN A 85 -8.99 15.63 -4.00
CA GLN A 85 -7.75 16.15 -4.56
C GLN A 85 -6.61 15.67 -3.68
N ALA A 86 -5.46 15.40 -4.31
CA ALA A 86 -4.27 15.04 -3.55
C ALA A 86 -3.92 16.17 -2.57
N PRO A 87 -3.64 15.85 -1.29
CA PRO A 87 -3.28 16.86 -0.30
C PRO A 87 -1.92 17.49 -0.67
N ASP A 88 -1.67 18.69 -0.15
CA ASP A 88 -0.33 19.30 -0.20
C ASP A 88 0.68 18.35 0.50
N PRO A 89 1.87 18.11 -0.06
CA PRO A 89 2.86 17.22 0.56
C PRO A 89 3.29 17.70 1.95
N ASP A 90 3.36 19.02 2.15
CA ASP A 90 3.77 19.67 3.41
C ASP A 90 2.56 19.96 4.32
N GLY A 91 1.35 19.48 3.97
CA GLY A 91 0.12 19.76 4.70
C GLY A 91 -1.04 18.79 4.45
N GLY A 92 -2.26 19.24 4.77
CA GLY A 92 -3.50 18.47 4.54
C GLY A 92 -3.78 17.33 5.53
N PRO A 93 -4.91 16.62 5.35
CA PRO A 93 -5.31 15.54 6.26
C PRO A 93 -4.38 14.33 6.19
N ARG A 94 -3.75 14.00 7.34
CA ARG A 94 -2.89 12.83 7.54
C ARG A 94 -3.39 11.98 8.72
N PRO A 95 -4.55 11.30 8.61
CA PRO A 95 -5.18 10.63 9.75
C PRO A 95 -4.29 9.57 10.40
N LEU A 96 -3.37 8.97 9.65
CA LEU A 96 -2.42 7.97 10.15
C LEU A 96 -0.96 8.43 10.04
N GLY A 97 -0.70 9.70 9.70
CA GLY A 97 0.64 10.21 9.40
C GLY A 97 1.28 9.50 8.20
N ASP A 98 2.60 9.41 8.23
CA ASP A 98 3.40 8.67 7.26
C ASP A 98 3.87 7.34 7.85
N ILE A 99 4.01 6.32 7.00
CA ILE A 99 4.55 5.01 7.37
C ILE A 99 5.63 4.58 6.38
N SER A 100 6.64 3.87 6.88
CA SER A 100 7.73 3.38 6.04
C SER A 100 7.25 2.26 5.11
N TYR A 101 7.77 2.29 3.90
CA TYR A 101 7.48 1.34 2.83
C TYR A 101 8.76 0.63 2.38
N LEU A 102 8.65 -0.67 2.14
CA LEU A 102 9.72 -1.46 1.52
C LEU A 102 9.10 -2.41 0.50
N GLY A 103 9.40 -2.21 -0.79
CA GLY A 103 9.04 -3.13 -1.86
C GLY A 103 10.21 -4.04 -2.23
N THR A 104 9.93 -5.31 -2.54
CA THR A 104 10.90 -6.23 -3.13
C THR A 104 10.33 -6.94 -4.35
N ASP A 105 11.22 -7.40 -5.24
CA ASP A 105 10.87 -8.39 -6.25
C ASP A 105 10.73 -9.80 -5.62
N ALA A 106 10.44 -10.81 -6.45
CA ALA A 106 10.23 -12.19 -6.03
C ALA A 106 11.52 -12.87 -5.51
N ASP A 107 12.69 -12.31 -5.84
CA ASP A 107 13.99 -12.77 -5.36
C ASP A 107 14.42 -12.01 -4.09
N TYR A 108 13.51 -11.24 -3.49
CA TYR A 108 13.77 -10.38 -2.33
C TYR A 108 14.82 -9.29 -2.58
N ARG A 109 15.04 -8.89 -3.83
CA ARG A 109 15.82 -7.69 -4.12
C ARG A 109 15.00 -6.47 -3.77
N VAL A 110 15.58 -5.60 -2.95
CA VAL A 110 14.95 -4.34 -2.55
C VAL A 110 14.81 -3.44 -3.77
N LEU A 111 13.59 -2.95 -3.99
CA LEU A 111 13.30 -1.95 -5.00
C LEU A 111 13.71 -0.58 -4.47
N SER A 112 14.31 0.25 -5.31
CA SER A 112 14.82 1.58 -4.93
C SER A 112 13.77 2.68 -4.94
N GLU A 113 12.58 2.41 -5.47
CA GLU A 113 11.47 3.37 -5.55
C GLU A 113 10.14 2.72 -5.20
N VAL A 114 9.22 3.55 -4.69
CA VAL A 114 7.80 3.19 -4.62
C VAL A 114 7.22 2.95 -6.02
N PRO A 115 6.23 2.04 -6.16
CA PRO A 115 5.60 1.78 -7.45
C PRO A 115 4.92 3.03 -8.03
N ARG A 116 5.03 3.17 -9.35
CA ARG A 116 4.34 4.19 -10.15
C ARG A 116 3.36 3.54 -11.10
N LEU A 117 2.41 4.31 -11.60
CA LEU A 117 1.48 3.86 -12.64
C LEU A 117 2.23 3.21 -13.81
N GLY A 118 1.81 2.00 -14.20
CA GLY A 118 2.40 1.23 -15.30
C GLY A 118 3.72 0.52 -14.97
N SER A 119 4.33 0.77 -13.81
CA SER A 119 5.52 0.03 -13.36
C SER A 119 5.17 -1.39 -12.92
N ALA A 120 6.16 -2.27 -12.87
CA ALA A 120 5.98 -3.63 -12.36
C ALA A 120 5.55 -3.60 -10.89
N ALA A 121 4.59 -4.45 -10.54
CA ALA A 121 4.18 -4.67 -9.17
C ALA A 121 5.32 -5.33 -8.36
N PRO A 122 5.65 -4.83 -7.15
CA PRO A 122 6.46 -5.57 -6.20
C PRO A 122 5.86 -6.95 -5.93
N ALA A 123 6.70 -7.96 -5.70
CA ALA A 123 6.21 -9.26 -5.26
C ALA A 123 5.86 -9.25 -3.77
N HIS A 124 6.64 -8.51 -2.98
CA HIS A 124 6.46 -8.37 -1.54
C HIS A 124 6.52 -6.89 -1.15
N VAL A 125 5.64 -6.50 -0.23
CA VAL A 125 5.58 -5.16 0.35
C VAL A 125 5.58 -5.26 1.86
N LEU A 126 6.45 -4.53 2.54
CA LEU A 126 6.45 -4.41 3.98
C LEU A 126 6.09 -2.97 4.39
N LEU A 127 5.08 -2.86 5.26
CA LEU A 127 4.66 -1.60 5.86
C LEU A 127 5.09 -1.61 7.34
N GLN A 128 6.31 -1.16 7.61
CA GLN A 128 7.00 -1.40 8.88
C GLN A 128 6.22 -0.81 10.07
N ASP A 129 5.70 0.40 9.88
CA ASP A 129 5.08 1.20 10.94
C ASP A 129 3.55 1.08 10.95
N LEU A 130 2.96 0.21 10.12
CA LEU A 130 1.50 0.09 9.97
C LEU A 130 0.81 -0.20 11.31
N ARG A 131 1.36 -1.15 12.08
CA ARG A 131 0.82 -1.50 13.40
C ARG A 131 0.84 -0.30 14.34
N GLU A 132 1.94 0.44 14.38
CA GLU A 132 2.08 1.60 15.24
C GLU A 132 1.06 2.68 14.85
N ALA A 133 0.95 2.98 13.56
CA ALA A 133 -0.01 3.95 13.05
C ALA A 133 -1.46 3.58 13.41
N LEU A 134 -1.86 2.33 13.15
CA LEU A 134 -3.21 1.86 13.45
C LEU A 134 -3.52 1.78 14.95
N TRP A 135 -2.51 1.64 15.81
CA TRP A 135 -2.72 1.53 17.26
C TRP A 135 -2.66 2.88 17.99
N TYR A 136 -1.72 3.74 17.61
CA TYR A 136 -1.44 4.97 18.36
C TYR A 136 -2.02 6.23 17.70
N ARG A 137 -2.28 6.21 16.39
CA ARG A 137 -2.75 7.40 15.65
C ARG A 137 -4.27 7.37 15.38
N THR A 138 -4.96 6.31 15.80
CA THR A 138 -6.42 6.18 15.76
C THR A 138 -7.05 6.34 17.15
N GLY A 139 -8.36 6.61 17.19
CA GLY A 139 -9.10 6.65 18.45
C GLY A 139 -9.14 5.27 19.14
N PRO A 140 -9.28 5.19 20.48
CA PRO A 140 -9.26 3.92 21.21
C PRO A 140 -10.22 2.84 20.69
N ALA A 141 -11.39 3.24 20.19
CA ALA A 141 -12.39 2.33 19.62
C ALA A 141 -12.05 1.78 18.22
N GLN A 142 -11.04 2.36 17.56
CA GLN A 142 -10.63 2.05 16.18
C GLN A 142 -9.25 1.39 16.12
N ARG A 143 -8.61 1.18 17.27
CA ARG A 143 -7.27 0.58 17.33
C ARG A 143 -7.27 -0.83 16.76
N GLN A 144 -6.37 -1.06 15.82
CA GLN A 144 -6.18 -2.38 15.22
C GLN A 144 -4.77 -2.91 15.48
N ALA A 145 -4.69 -4.19 15.82
CA ALA A 145 -3.43 -4.91 15.92
C ALA A 145 -3.23 -5.72 14.63
N VAL A 146 -2.55 -5.12 13.66
CA VAL A 146 -2.07 -5.82 12.45
C VAL A 146 -0.64 -6.28 12.69
N ALA A 147 -0.28 -7.48 12.25
CA ALA A 147 1.09 -7.98 12.35
C ALA A 147 2.00 -7.22 11.37
N THR A 148 3.22 -6.87 11.81
CA THR A 148 4.26 -6.38 10.91
C THR A 148 4.81 -7.56 10.12
N GLN A 149 4.26 -7.76 8.93
CA GLN A 149 4.59 -8.85 8.00
C GLN A 149 4.54 -8.34 6.56
N PHE A 150 5.06 -9.14 5.64
CA PHE A 150 4.92 -8.85 4.21
C PHE A 150 3.48 -9.00 3.75
N PHE A 151 3.06 -8.07 2.91
CA PHE A 151 1.99 -8.21 1.96
C PHE A 151 2.55 -8.88 0.71
N ASP A 152 2.00 -10.03 0.35
CA ASP A 152 2.41 -10.81 -0.80
C ASP A 152 1.47 -10.56 -1.98
N LEU A 153 2.03 -10.46 -3.18
CA LEU A 153 1.25 -10.37 -4.41
C LEU A 153 0.47 -11.68 -4.62
N VAL A 154 -0.86 -11.62 -4.46
CA VAL A 154 -1.74 -12.80 -4.55
C VAL A 154 -2.51 -12.87 -5.86
N GLY A 155 -2.50 -11.81 -6.66
CA GLY A 155 -3.13 -11.81 -7.96
C GLY A 155 -3.10 -10.45 -8.63
N CYS A 156 -3.60 -10.42 -9.87
CA CYS A 156 -3.72 -9.21 -10.65
C CYS A 156 -5.09 -9.14 -11.28
N ALA A 157 -5.73 -7.97 -11.13
CA ALA A 157 -6.98 -7.71 -11.83
C ALA A 157 -6.73 -7.77 -13.34
N THR A 158 -7.61 -8.44 -14.08
CA THR A 158 -7.63 -8.35 -15.53
C THR A 158 -7.98 -6.92 -15.95
N GLN A 159 -7.22 -6.40 -16.91
CA GLN A 159 -7.46 -5.10 -17.55
C GLN A 159 -8.86 -5.01 -18.17
#